data_AF-A0A2X1PV21-F1
#
_entry.id   AF-A0A2X1PV21-F1
#
_cell.length_a   1.000
_cell.length_b   1.000
_cell.length_c   1.000
_cell.angle_alpha   90.00
_cell.angle_beta   90.00
_cell.angle_gamma   90.00
#
_symmetry.space_group_name_H-M   'P 1'
#
loop_
_entity.id
_entity.type
_entity.pdbx_description
1 polymer ?
#
loop_
_entity_poly.entity_id
_entity_poly.type
_entity_poly.pdbx_seq_one_letter_code
_entity_poly.pdbx_strand_id
1 'polypeptide(L)'
;MYHEGDYDLAGFCVGVVERSEIIDGTAVKTATRLSHSAQVVLTQTGYSLIRKVLEVSGANPADLLEGKPLSEHLLAPTKIYVKSILQLIKQTEVHAFAHLTGGGSGKISACIA
;
A
#
# COMPACT_ATOMS: atom_id res chain seq x y z
N MET A 1 1.62 -21.42 17.70
CA MET A 1 0.55 -20.99 18.62
C MET A 1 0.83 -19.55 19.00
N TYR A 2 -0.19 -18.69 19.01
CA TYR A 2 -0.07 -17.27 19.38
C TYR A 2 0.23 -17.11 20.88
N HIS A 3 0.94 -16.06 21.28
CA HIS A 3 1.11 -15.72 22.69
C HIS A 3 -0.15 -15.06 23.24
N GLU A 4 -0.20 -14.87 24.55
CA GLU A 4 -1.29 -14.13 25.18
C GLU A 4 -1.36 -12.68 24.65
N GLY A 5 -2.53 -12.28 24.14
CA GLY A 5 -2.75 -10.96 23.55
C GLY A 5 -2.41 -10.84 22.06
N ASP A 6 -1.75 -11.84 21.46
CA ASP A 6 -1.51 -11.90 20.02
C ASP A 6 -2.79 -12.31 19.27
N TYR A 7 -3.02 -11.69 18.12
CA TYR A 7 -4.05 -12.11 17.17
C TYR A 7 -3.53 -11.99 15.74
N ASP A 8 -4.13 -12.78 14.85
CA ASP A 8 -3.87 -12.73 13.43
C ASP A 8 -5.20 -12.60 12.69
N LEU A 9 -5.22 -11.72 11.71
CA LEU A 9 -6.42 -11.37 10.96
C LEU A 9 -6.13 -11.51 9.47
N ALA A 10 -6.75 -12.54 8.88
CA ALA A 10 -6.75 -12.75 7.44
C ALA A 10 -8.14 -12.41 6.87
N GLY A 11 -8.14 -11.78 5.70
CA GLY A 11 -9.34 -11.47 4.93
C GLY A 11 -9.27 -12.06 3.53
N PHE A 12 -10.43 -12.26 2.91
CA PHE A 12 -10.55 -12.74 1.54
C PHE A 12 -11.50 -11.83 0.75
N CYS A 13 -11.18 -11.59 -0.52
CA CYS A 13 -12.02 -10.83 -1.43
C CYS A 13 -12.11 -11.51 -2.79
N VAL A 14 -13.22 -11.23 -3.50
CA VAL A 14 -13.47 -11.68 -4.88
C VAL A 14 -13.76 -10.44 -5.73
N GLY A 15 -13.18 -10.41 -6.93
CA GLY A 15 -13.46 -9.41 -7.96
C GLY A 15 -13.79 -10.08 -9.29
N VAL A 16 -14.48 -9.35 -10.17
CA VAL A 16 -14.83 -9.81 -11.52
C VAL A 16 -14.38 -8.74 -12.51
N VAL A 17 -13.84 -9.17 -13.64
CA VAL A 17 -13.40 -8.31 -14.75
C VAL A 17 -13.66 -9.05 -16.06
N GLU A 18 -14.04 -8.31 -17.11
CA GLU A 18 -14.13 -8.89 -18.46
C GLU A 18 -12.73 -9.26 -18.95
N ARG A 19 -12.62 -10.39 -19.67
CA ARG A 19 -11.30 -10.89 -20.12
C ARG A 19 -10.56 -9.85 -20.98
N SER A 20 -11.29 -9.10 -21.79
CA SER A 20 -10.75 -8.04 -22.65
C SER A 20 -10.35 -6.77 -21.90
N GLU A 21 -10.75 -6.60 -20.64
CA GLU A 21 -10.49 -5.42 -19.81
C GLU A 21 -9.41 -5.68 -18.74
N ILE A 22 -8.76 -6.84 -18.78
CA ILE A 22 -7.66 -7.17 -17.88
C ILE A 22 -6.47 -6.24 -18.17
N ILE A 23 -6.00 -5.55 -17.13
CA ILE A 23 -4.80 -4.73 -17.14
C ILE A 23 -3.67 -5.56 -16.51
N ASP A 24 -2.76 -6.09 -17.33
CA ASP A 24 -1.71 -7.03 -16.92
C ASP A 24 -0.26 -6.49 -17.08
N GLY A 25 -0.08 -5.26 -17.55
CA GLY A 25 1.23 -4.65 -17.77
C GLY A 25 1.81 -4.85 -19.17
N THR A 26 1.26 -5.74 -19.99
CA THR A 26 1.80 -6.02 -21.35
C THR A 26 1.74 -4.81 -22.30
N ALA A 27 0.88 -3.83 -22.01
CA ALA A 27 0.76 -2.59 -22.75
C ALA A 27 1.79 -1.51 -22.36
N VAL A 28 2.58 -1.71 -21.30
CA VAL A 28 3.57 -0.73 -20.81
C VAL A 28 4.72 -0.59 -21.80
N LYS A 29 5.12 0.66 -22.09
CA LYS A 29 6.19 1.01 -23.02
C LYS A 29 7.11 2.05 -22.39
N THR A 30 8.30 2.25 -22.95
CA THR A 30 9.29 3.23 -22.45
C THR A 30 8.75 4.66 -22.35
N ALA A 31 7.74 5.02 -23.15
CA ALA A 31 7.08 6.32 -23.12
C ALA A 31 5.85 6.40 -22.17
N THR A 32 5.51 5.31 -21.46
CA THR A 32 4.38 5.28 -20.53
C THR A 32 4.69 6.17 -19.33
N ARG A 33 3.79 7.12 -19.04
CA ARG A 33 3.94 8.05 -17.92
C ARG A 33 3.58 7.36 -16.60
N LEU A 34 4.50 7.43 -15.63
CA LEU A 34 4.22 7.01 -14.26
C LEU A 34 3.48 8.12 -13.49
N SER A 35 2.39 7.77 -12.83
CA SER A 35 1.66 8.65 -11.91
C SER A 35 1.55 7.97 -10.55
N HIS A 36 1.73 8.73 -9.46
CA HIS A 36 1.68 8.21 -8.09
C HIS A 36 0.91 9.16 -7.18
N SER A 37 0.17 8.59 -6.22
CA SER A 37 -0.48 9.36 -5.16
C SER A 37 0.56 9.75 -4.12
N ALA A 38 0.89 11.03 -4.02
CA ALA A 38 1.94 11.56 -3.13
C ALA A 38 1.68 11.37 -1.62
N GLN A 39 0.52 10.87 -1.22
CA GLN A 39 0.23 10.58 0.19
C GLN A 39 0.95 9.30 0.62
N VAL A 40 2.11 9.48 1.27
CA VAL A 40 2.83 8.42 1.98
C VAL A 40 2.11 8.18 3.31
N VAL A 41 1.24 7.19 3.33
CA VAL A 41 0.68 6.63 4.57
C VAL A 41 1.39 5.30 4.79
N LEU A 42 1.79 5.03 6.04
CA LEU A 42 2.33 3.72 6.40
C LEU A 42 1.29 2.65 6.02
N THR A 43 1.72 1.68 5.22
CA THR A 43 0.86 0.57 4.81
C THR A 43 0.87 -0.51 5.88
N GLN A 44 0.03 -1.53 5.75
CA GLN A 44 0.06 -2.75 6.58
C GLN A 44 1.40 -3.53 6.59
N THR A 45 2.48 -3.01 5.99
CA THR A 45 3.78 -3.70 5.90
C THR A 45 4.91 -2.86 6.51
N GLY A 46 5.95 -3.52 7.02
CA GLY A 46 7.11 -2.85 7.62
C GLY A 46 7.08 -2.68 9.15
N TYR A 47 6.00 -3.11 9.82
CA TYR A 47 5.85 -2.96 11.28
C TYR A 47 6.92 -3.67 12.11
N SER A 48 7.53 -4.74 11.61
CA SER A 48 8.68 -5.36 12.30
C SER A 48 9.86 -4.40 12.41
N LEU A 49 10.16 -3.65 11.34
CA LEU A 49 11.21 -2.64 11.33
C LEU A 49 10.83 -1.45 12.20
N ILE A 50 9.58 -0.97 12.09
CA ILE A 50 9.07 0.16 12.90
C ILE A 50 9.20 -0.17 14.40
N ARG A 51 8.73 -1.34 14.84
CA ARG A 51 8.88 -1.76 16.24
C ARG A 51 10.34 -1.79 16.67
N LYS A 52 11.25 -2.27 15.81
CA LYS A 52 12.68 -2.30 16.13
C LYS A 52 13.29 -0.90 16.23
N VAL A 53 12.87 0.04 15.38
CA VAL A 53 13.31 1.43 15.43
C VAL A 53 12.82 2.11 16.71
N LEU A 54 11.56 1.90 17.11
CA LEU A 54 11.03 2.44 18.36
C LEU A 54 11.79 1.90 19.57
N GLU A 55 12.07 0.60 19.59
CA GLU A 55 12.87 -0.05 20.64
C GLU A 55 14.29 0.55 20.75
N VAL A 56 15.00 0.71 19.62
CA VAL A 56 16.38 1.20 19.60
C VAL A 56 16.47 2.70 19.86
N SER A 57 15.51 3.49 19.38
CA SER A 57 15.48 4.95 19.57
C SER A 57 14.98 5.38 20.94
N GLY A 58 14.23 4.52 21.64
CA GLY A 58 13.53 4.87 22.87
C GLY A 58 12.36 5.83 22.67
N ALA A 59 11.92 6.05 21.41
CA ALA A 59 10.80 6.93 21.11
C ALA A 59 9.50 6.37 21.72
N ASN A 60 8.74 7.21 22.41
CA ASN A 60 7.47 6.82 23.00
C ASN A 60 6.34 7.03 21.99
N PRO A 61 5.54 6.00 21.65
CA PRO A 61 4.40 6.15 20.74
C PRO A 61 3.34 7.16 21.20
N ALA A 62 3.32 7.52 22.48
CA ALA A 62 2.42 8.56 23.01
C ALA A 62 2.93 9.99 22.73
N ASP A 63 4.19 10.17 22.34
CA ASP A 63 4.76 11.48 22.04
C ASP A 63 4.07 12.10 20.82
N LEU A 64 3.94 13.43 20.83
CA LEU A 64 3.28 14.16 19.76
C LEU A 64 4.22 14.35 18.56
N LEU A 65 3.73 13.94 17.39
CA LEU A 65 4.26 14.29 16.08
C LEU A 65 3.18 15.09 15.35
N GLU A 66 3.50 16.31 14.91
CA GLU A 66 2.56 17.15 14.16
C GLU A 66 1.19 17.33 14.85
N GLY A 67 1.19 17.42 16.18
CA GLY A 67 0.00 17.65 16.99
C GLY A 67 -0.87 16.41 17.26
N LYS A 68 -0.40 15.20 16.91
CA LYS A 68 -1.06 13.93 17.25
C LYS A 68 -0.06 12.92 17.81
N PRO A 69 -0.48 11.96 18.64
CA PRO A 69 0.38 10.87 19.08
C PRO A 69 1.01 10.14 17.89
N LEU A 70 2.29 9.79 18.00
CA LEU A 70 2.98 8.97 17.01
C LEU A 70 2.20 7.67 16.71
N SER A 71 1.60 7.06 17.74
CA SER A 71 0.73 5.88 17.60
C SER A 71 -0.43 6.08 16.62
N GLU A 72 -1.03 7.27 16.55
CA GLU A 72 -2.11 7.57 15.60
C GLU A 72 -1.60 7.61 14.15
N HIS A 73 -0.40 8.16 13.94
CA HIS A 73 0.24 8.16 12.63
C HIS A 73 0.64 6.74 12.20
N LEU A 74 1.17 5.96 13.15
CA LEU A 74 1.59 4.59 12.91
C LEU A 74 0.39 3.67 12.62
N LEU A 75 -0.73 3.83 13.32
CA LEU A 75 -1.93 2.99 13.18
C LEU A 75 -2.97 3.55 12.21
N ALA A 76 -2.61 4.58 11.43
CA ALA A 76 -3.49 5.13 10.41
C ALA A 76 -3.95 4.01 9.45
N PRO A 77 -5.26 3.86 9.20
CA PRO A 77 -5.77 2.79 8.33
C PRO A 77 -5.21 2.91 6.91
N THR A 78 -4.94 1.76 6.28
CA THR A 78 -4.53 1.75 4.88
C THR A 78 -5.66 2.27 3.98
N LYS A 79 -5.30 3.17 3.08
CA LYS A 79 -6.24 3.79 2.14
C LYS A 79 -6.73 2.78 1.10
N ILE A 80 -8.05 2.73 0.89
CA ILE A 80 -8.70 1.87 -0.10
C ILE A 80 -8.98 2.67 -1.37
N TYR A 81 -8.33 2.29 -2.48
CA TYR A 81 -8.34 3.05 -3.74
C TYR A 81 -9.38 2.56 -4.77
N VAL A 82 -10.23 1.58 -4.44
CA VAL A 82 -11.14 0.92 -5.39
C VAL A 82 -11.97 1.92 -6.20
N LYS A 83 -12.66 2.86 -5.53
CA LYS A 83 -13.53 3.84 -6.21
C LYS A 83 -12.75 4.77 -7.14
N SER A 84 -11.62 5.31 -6.67
CA SER A 84 -10.79 6.22 -7.46
C SER A 84 -10.14 5.53 -8.65
N ILE A 85 -9.73 4.26 -8.50
CA ILE A 85 -9.13 3.46 -9.58
C ILE A 85 -10.18 3.14 -10.64
N LEU A 86 -11.38 2.69 -10.23
CA LEU A 86 -12.47 2.42 -11.18
C LEU A 86 -12.90 3.68 -11.94
N GLN A 87 -12.85 4.85 -11.31
CA GLN A 87 -13.09 6.11 -11.99
C GLN A 87 -11.97 6.46 -12.98
N LEU A 88 -10.71 6.25 -12.59
CA LEU A 88 -9.55 6.50 -13.45
C LEU A 88 -9.59 5.64 -14.72
N ILE A 89 -9.87 4.35 -14.59
CA ILE A 89 -9.98 3.41 -15.72
C ILE A 89 -11.02 3.87 -16.75
N LYS A 90 -12.11 4.52 -16.30
CA LYS A 90 -13.13 5.07 -17.20
C LYS A 90 -12.71 6.34 -17.93
N GLN A 91 -11.72 7.07 -17.40
CA GLN A 91 -11.33 8.39 -17.88
C GLN A 91 -10.03 8.38 -18.70
N THR A 92 -9.20 7.38 -18.51
CA THR A 92 -7.90 7.26 -19.18
C THR A 92 -7.57 5.81 -19.46
N GLU A 93 -6.79 5.59 -20.51
CA GLU A 93 -6.14 4.32 -20.75
C GLU A 93 -5.09 4.08 -19.65
N VAL A 94 -5.16 2.94 -18.98
CA VAL A 94 -4.20 2.53 -17.94
C VAL A 94 -3.56 1.21 -18.36
N HIS A 95 -2.23 1.18 -18.39
CA HIS A 95 -1.47 0.01 -18.83
C HIS A 95 -1.05 -0.91 -17.69
N ALA A 96 -0.91 -0.40 -16.47
CA ALA A 96 -0.57 -1.17 -15.29
C ALA A 96 -0.92 -0.46 -13.98
N PHE A 97 -1.06 -1.24 -12.91
CA PHE A 97 -1.12 -0.75 -11.54
C PHE A 97 -0.12 -1.50 -10.66
N ALA A 98 0.67 -0.78 -9.88
CA ALA A 98 1.56 -1.36 -8.86
C ALA A 98 1.01 -1.05 -7.46
N HIS A 99 0.56 -2.08 -6.73
CA HIS A 99 0.20 -1.93 -5.31
C HIS A 99 1.46 -2.01 -4.44
N LEU A 100 1.93 -0.86 -3.96
CA LEU A 100 3.12 -0.75 -3.12
C LEU A 100 2.85 -1.28 -1.70
N THR A 101 3.13 -2.56 -1.51
CA THR A 101 3.07 -3.28 -0.22
C THR A 101 4.47 -3.71 0.22
N GLY A 102 4.65 -4.92 0.77
CA GLY A 102 5.96 -5.44 1.15
C GLY A 102 6.90 -5.53 -0.06
N GLY A 103 8.13 -5.02 0.06
CA GLY A 103 9.10 -4.92 -1.03
C GLY A 103 9.12 -3.55 -1.74
N GLY A 104 8.21 -2.64 -1.40
CA GLY A 104 8.26 -1.23 -1.81
C GLY A 104 8.33 -1.04 -3.33
N SER A 105 9.32 -0.26 -3.79
CA SER A 105 9.53 0.06 -5.21
C SER A 105 9.79 -1.17 -6.09
N GLY A 106 10.23 -2.30 -5.53
CA GLY A 106 10.37 -3.55 -6.28
C GLY A 106 9.05 -4.06 -6.89
N LYS A 107 7.90 -3.61 -6.37
CA LYS A 107 6.58 -3.88 -6.96
C LYS A 107 6.36 -3.19 -8.30
N ILE A 108 7.06 -2.09 -8.57
CA ILE A 108 6.97 -1.37 -9.85
C ILE A 108 7.60 -2.22 -10.95
N SER A 109 8.74 -2.87 -10.69
CA SER A 109 9.40 -3.73 -11.67
C SER A 109 8.52 -4.89 -12.15
N ALA A 110 7.63 -5.40 -11.30
CA ALA A 110 6.68 -6.46 -11.67
C ALA A 110 5.60 -6.00 -12.67
N CYS A 111 5.44 -4.69 -12.88
CA CYS A 111 4.45 -4.11 -13.79
C CYS A 111 5.04 -3.68 -15.14
N ILE A 112 6.37 -3.73 -15.31
CA ILE A 112 7.09 -3.25 -16.49
C ILE A 112 7.87 -4.42 -17.15
N ALA A 113 7.63 -5.66 -16.68
CA ALA A 113 8.29 -6.85 -17.18
C ALA A 113 7.62 -7.39 -18.45
#